data_AF-A0A1G1V8I4-F1
#
_entry.id   AF-A0A1G1V8I4-F1
#
_cell.length_a   1.000
_cell.length_b   1.000
_cell.length_c   1.000
_cell.angle_alpha   90.00
_cell.angle_beta   90.00
_cell.angle_gamma   90.00
#
_symmetry.space_group_name_H-M   'P 1'
#
loop_
_entity.id
_entity.type
_entity.pdbx_description
1 polymer ?
#
loop_
_entity_poly.entity_id
_entity_poly.type
_entity_poly.pdbx_seq_one_letter_code
_entity_poly.pdbx_strand_id
1 'polypeptide(L)' 'MQTQRINITLPVELIREMGNSVPRGFRSRFIAKAIKNELPEMPLEESLRKSAEAQVEISRGIQKDFASADDEIWEKLP' A
#
# COMPACT_ATOMS: atom_id res chain seq x y z
N MET A 1 3.72 9.06 4.95
CA MET A 1 3.19 7.85 5.60
C MET A 1 2.18 8.27 6.64
N GLN A 2 0.92 7.87 6.48
CA GLN A 2 -0.08 8.05 7.52
C GLN A 2 0.22 7.08 8.66
N THR A 3 0.33 7.56 9.89
CA THR A 3 0.61 6.74 11.07
C THR A 3 -0.57 6.79 12.03
N GLN A 4 -0.94 5.63 12.57
CA GLN A 4 -1.96 5.52 13.61
C GLN A 4 -1.29 5.16 14.94
N ARG A 5 -1.66 5.86 16.01
CA ARG A 5 -1.20 5.51 17.36
C ARG A 5 -2.05 4.37 17.91
N ILE A 6 -1.37 3.33 18.39
CA ILE A 6 -1.98 2.19 19.07
C ILE A 6 -1.34 2.01 20.45
N ASN A 7 -2.13 1.58 21.42
CA ASN A 7 -1.64 1.18 22.74
C ASN A 7 -1.54 -0.34 22.75
N ILE A 8 -0.35 -0.87 23.05
CA ILE A 8 -0.10 -2.31 23.09
C ILE A 8 0.54 -2.69 24.43
N THR A 9 0.22 -3.88 24.91
CA THR A 9 0.84 -4.47 26.10
C THR A 9 1.87 -5.50 25.64
N LEU A 10 3.09 -5.41 26.16
CA LEU A 10 4.19 -6.33 25.87
C LEU A 10 4.72 -6.93 27.17
N PRO A 11 5.31 -8.15 27.13
CA PRO A 11 6.00 -8.73 28.27
C PRO A 11 7.08 -7.79 28.82
N VAL A 12 7.25 -7.78 30.14
CA VAL A 12 8.17 -6.85 30.84
C VAL A 12 9.62 -7.10 30.42
N GLU A 13 9.97 -8.37 30.23
CA GLU A 13 11.29 -8.81 29.78
C GLU A 13 11.61 -8.22 28.40
N LEU A 14 10.66 -8.32 27.47
CA LEU A 14 10.78 -7.79 26.11
C LEU A 14 10.93 -6.26 26.10
N ILE A 15 10.22 -5.55 26.98
CA ILE A 15 10.36 -4.10 27.11
C ILE A 15 11.76 -3.73 27.63
N ARG A 16 12.31 -4.48 28.59
CA ARG A 16 13.66 -4.26 29.11
C ARG A 16 14.71 -4.49 28.06
N GLU A 17 14.65 -5.62 27.36
CA GLU A 17 15.57 -5.94 26.26
C GLU A 17 15.51 -4.90 25.16
N MET A 18 14.30 -4.54 24.71
CA MET A 18 14.10 -3.47 23.72
C MET A 18 14.63 -2.12 24.22
N GLY A 19 14.51 -1.84 25.53
CA GLY A 19 15.05 -0.63 26.14
C GLY A 19 16.58 -0.55 26.12
N ASN A 20 17.25 -1.69 26.19
CA ASN A 20 18.72 -1.80 26.17
C ASN A 20 19.28 -1.85 24.74
N SER A 21 18.56 -2.49 23.82
CA SER A 21 19.03 -2.72 22.45
C SER A 21 18.58 -1.65 21.44
N VAL A 22 17.44 -0.99 21.68
CA VAL A 22 16.86 -0.03 20.73
C VAL A 22 16.93 1.39 21.31
N PRO A 23 17.59 2.33 20.61
CA PRO A 23 17.65 3.73 21.04
C PRO A 23 16.26 4.34 21.23
N ARG A 24 16.16 5.29 22.18
CA ARG A 24 14.93 6.06 22.40
C ARG A 24 14.53 6.76 21.08
N GLY A 25 13.24 6.70 20.75
CA GLY A 25 12.69 7.23 19.48
C GLY A 25 12.63 6.23 18.32
N PHE A 26 13.33 5.09 18.39
CA PHE A 26 13.32 4.07 17.33
C PHE A 26 12.45 2.85 17.61
N ARG A 27 11.85 2.76 18.80
CA ARG A 27 11.03 1.62 19.24
C ARG A 27 9.86 1.33 18.29
N SER A 28 9.12 2.36 17.87
CA SER A 28 8.00 2.18 16.94
C SER A 28 8.46 1.65 15.57
N ARG A 29 9.63 2.09 15.10
CA ARG A 29 10.24 1.58 13.85
C ARG A 29 10.68 0.13 14.00
N PHE A 30 11.26 -0.21 15.15
CA PHE A 30 11.68 -1.58 15.45
C PHE A 30 10.48 -2.53 15.46
N ILE A 31 9.41 -2.17 16.19
CA ILE A 31 8.17 -2.95 16.25
C ILE A 31 7.54 -3.08 14.86
N ALA A 32 7.47 -1.99 14.09
CA ALA A 32 6.92 -2.04 12.73
C ALA A 32 7.70 -2.97 11.80
N LYS A 33 9.04 -3.01 11.92
CA LYS A 33 9.89 -3.93 11.14
C LYS A 33 9.65 -5.39 11.53
N ALA A 34 9.57 -5.67 12.83
CA ALA A 34 9.28 -7.01 13.32
C ALA A 34 7.91 -7.49 12.82
N ILE A 35 6.87 -6.68 12.97
CA ILE A 35 5.53 -7.00 12.48
C ILE A 35 5.53 -7.19 10.95
N LYS A 36 6.23 -6.36 10.19
CA LYS A 36 6.30 -6.51 8.73
C LYS A 36 6.91 -7.84 8.29
N ASN A 37 7.87 -8.36 9.05
CA ASN A 37 8.50 -9.64 8.75
C ASN A 37 7.60 -10.84 9.12
N GLU A 38 6.73 -10.67 10.11
CA GLU A 38 5.81 -11.71 10.60
C GLU A 38 4.45 -11.68 9.91
N LEU A 39 4.08 -10.53 9.32
CA LEU A 39 2.85 -10.43 8.55
C LEU A 39 2.97 -11.34 7.32
N PRO A 40 2.01 -12.25 7.09
CA PRO A 40 2.00 -13.02 5.85
C PRO A 40 1.97 -12.03 4.69
N GLU A 41 2.82 -12.27 3.68
CA GLU A 41 2.66 -11.58 2.40
C GLU A 41 1.20 -11.80 1.98
N MET A 42 0.49 -10.72 1.60
CA MET A 42 -0.85 -10.88 1.03
C MET A 42 -0.75 -11.96 -0.06
N PRO A 43 -1.66 -12.94 -0.09
CA PRO A 43 -1.63 -13.97 -1.11
C PRO A 43 -1.54 -13.28 -2.47
N LEU A 44 -0.55 -13.67 -3.26
CA LEU A 44 -0.20 -13.04 -4.54
C LEU A 44 -1.44 -12.82 -5.42
N GLU A 45 -2.39 -13.74 -5.35
CA GLU A 45 -3.68 -13.69 -6.02
C GLU A 45 -4.51 -12.45 -5.64
N GLU A 46 -4.59 -12.10 -4.35
CA GLU A 46 -5.36 -10.96 -3.88
C GLU A 46 -4.68 -9.62 -4.23
N SER A 47 -3.34 -9.62 -4.22
CA SER A 47 -2.54 -8.51 -4.74
C SER A 47 -2.79 -8.28 -6.22
N LEU A 48 -2.72 -9.35 -7.03
CA LEU A 48 -2.94 -9.29 -8.47
C LEU A 48 -4.37 -8.87 -8.81
N ARG A 49 -5.37 -9.35 -8.06
CA ARG A 49 -6.76 -8.94 -8.23
C ARG A 49 -6.93 -7.43 -8.00
N LYS A 50 -6.38 -6.88 -6.90
CA LYS A 50 -6.43 -5.44 -6.63
C LYS A 50 -5.73 -4.61 -7.70
N SER A 51 -4.58 -5.07 -8.18
CA SER A 51 -3.87 -4.40 -9.26
C SER A 51 -4.64 -4.44 -10.59
N ALA A 52 -5.28 -5.56 -10.92
CA ALA A 52 -6.12 -5.69 -12.10
C ALA A 52 -7.36 -4.79 -12.01
N GLU A 53 -8.04 -4.74 -10.86
CA GLU A 53 -9.18 -3.84 -10.63
C GLU A 53 -8.78 -2.36 -10.79
N ALA A 54 -7.62 -1.96 -10.27
CA ALA A 54 -7.10 -0.60 -10.45
C ALA A 54 -6.75 -0.27 -11.92
N GLN A 55 -6.23 -1.25 -12.68
CA GLN A 55 -5.94 -1.08 -14.10
C GLN A 55 -7.22 -0.92 -14.93
N VAL A 56 -8.32 -1.58 -14.56
CA VAL A 56 -9.60 -1.45 -15.28
C VAL A 56 -10.11 0.00 -15.25
N GLU A 57 -9.99 0.70 -14.12
CA GLU A 57 -10.39 2.12 -14.05
C GLU A 57 -9.52 3.01 -14.93
N ILE A 58 -8.21 2.79 -14.91
CA ILE A 58 -7.26 3.54 -15.74
C ILE A 58 -7.54 3.28 -17.23
N SER A 59 -7.69 2.01 -17.63
CA SER A 59 -7.98 1.63 -19.01
C SER A 59 -9.33 2.16 -19.49
N ARG A 60 -10.35 2.24 -18.64
CA ARG A 60 -11.64 2.86 -18.97
C ARG A 60 -11.53 4.36 -19.16
N GLY A 61 -10.73 5.06 -18.35
CA GLY A 61 -10.44 6.47 -18.53
C GLY A 61 -9.77 6.72 -19.89
N ILE A 62 -8.69 5.97 -20.16
CA ILE A 62 -7.98 6.03 -21.44
C ILE A 62 -8.93 5.73 -22.61
N GLN A 63 -9.74 4.67 -22.54
CA GLN A 63 -10.69 4.35 -23.62
C GLN A 63 -11.70 5.47 -23.86
N LYS A 64 -12.20 6.13 -22.81
CA LYS A 64 -13.11 7.27 -22.98
C LYS A 64 -12.41 8.44 -23.66
N ASP A 65 -11.20 8.79 -23.20
CA ASP A 65 -10.43 9.90 -23.74
C ASP A 65 -10.08 9.68 -25.22
N PHE A 66 -9.72 8.44 -25.59
CA PHE A 66 -9.45 8.05 -26.98
C PHE A 66 -10.71 7.94 -27.83
N ALA A 67 -11.84 7.48 -27.29
CA ALA A 67 -13.11 7.45 -28.03
C ALA A 67 -13.55 8.87 -28.44
N SER A 68 -13.42 9.85 -27.55
CA SER A 68 -13.67 11.25 -27.88
C SER A 68 -12.68 11.82 -28.92
N ALA A 69 -11.43 11.33 -28.93
CA ALA A 69 -10.45 11.75 -29.92
C ALA A 69 -10.71 11.15 -31.31
N ASP A 70 -11.21 9.92 -31.39
CA ASP A 70 -11.59 9.28 -32.66
C ASP A 70 -12.81 9.98 -33.28
N ASP A 71 -13.83 10.32 -32.49
CA ASP A 71 -15.02 11.04 -32.97
C ASP A 71 -14.68 12.44 -33.54
N GLU A 72 -13.75 13.18 -32.92
CA GLU A 72 -13.28 14.48 -33.42
C GLU A 72 -12.49 14.40 -34.74
N ILE A 73 -11.86 13.26 -35.02
CA ILE A 73 -11.09 13.04 -36.25
C ILE A 73 -12.03 12.70 -37.41
N TRP A 74 -13.10 11.91 -37.16
CA TRP A 74 -14.11 11.59 -38.18
C TRP A 74 -14.92 12.80 -38.62
N GLU A 75 -15.18 13.77 -37.73
CA GLU A 75 -15.89 15.03 -38.07
C GLU A 75 -15.05 16.01 -38.92
N LYS A 76 -13.73 15.81 -38.99
CA LYS A 76 -12.79 16.66 -39.77
C LYS A 76 -12.32 16.02 -41.08
N LEU A 77 -12.78 14.81 -41.40
CA LEU A 77 -12.52 14.20 -42.70
C LEU A 77 -13.52 14.78 -43.74
N PRO A 78 -13.04 15.27 -44.90
CA PRO A 78 -13.86 15.91 -45.91
C PRO A 78 -14.81 14.95 -46.64
#